data_AF-A0A0K2T731-F1
#
_entry.id   AF-A0A0K2T731-F1
#
_cell.length_a   1.000
_cell.length_b   1.000
_cell.length_c   1.000
_cell.angle_alpha   90.00
_cell.angle_beta   90.00
_cell.angle_gamma   90.00
#
_symmetry.space_group_name_H-M   'P 1'
#
loop_
_entity.id
_entity.type
_entity.pdbx_description
1 polymer ?
#
loop_
_entity_poly.entity_id
_entity_poly.type
_entity_poly.pdbx_seq_one_letter_code
_entity_poly.pdbx_strand_id
1 'polypeptide(L)'
;MMEAKRKAYLKGKSRPAIWRNLTTLEVNSILIKRTIERYQETQSIKDRPKLGRPRSKTTPGIVNARIAINYRRNTTKLAKDFNMSATTMRNLMQPYLGMFPYKLKRQQHLSSKVNAKDLRD
;
A
#
# COMPACT_ATOMS: atom_id res chain seq x y z
N MET A 1 9.16 -21.08 6.81
CA MET A 1 8.76 -22.09 5.79
C MET A 1 9.35 -21.83 4.39
N MET A 2 9.23 -20.63 3.83
CA MET A 2 9.75 -20.33 2.47
C MET A 2 11.27 -20.46 2.34
N GLU A 3 11.99 -20.13 3.41
CA GLU A 3 13.45 -20.22 3.48
C GLU A 3 13.98 -21.67 3.42
N ALA A 4 13.27 -22.60 4.07
CA ALA A 4 13.60 -24.03 4.02
C ALA A 4 13.46 -24.60 2.60
N LYS A 5 12.46 -24.14 1.84
CA LYS A 5 12.25 -24.51 0.42
C LYS A 5 13.42 -24.02 -0.44
N ARG A 6 13.81 -22.75 -0.28
CA ARG A 6 14.98 -22.17 -0.97
C ARG A 6 16.25 -22.94 -0.64
N LYS A 7 16.51 -23.20 0.64
CA LYS A 7 17.72 -23.92 1.09
C LYS A 7 17.77 -25.35 0.50
N ALA A 8 16.63 -26.03 0.40
CA ALA A 8 16.55 -27.35 -0.21
C ALA A 8 16.75 -27.31 -1.74
N TYR A 9 16.20 -26.29 -2.42
CA TYR A 9 16.41 -26.06 -3.85
C TYR A 9 17.87 -25.73 -4.19
N LEU A 10 18.52 -24.85 -3.42
CA LEU A 10 19.94 -24.52 -3.59
C LEU A 10 20.86 -25.72 -3.37
N LYS A 11 20.42 -26.71 -2.58
CA LYS A 11 21.11 -28.01 -2.42
C LYS A 11 20.89 -28.97 -3.59
N GLY A 12 20.26 -28.53 -4.69
CA GLY A 12 20.04 -29.33 -5.90
C GLY A 12 18.92 -30.38 -5.78
N LYS A 13 18.10 -30.33 -4.72
CA LYS A 13 17.03 -31.33 -4.54
C LYS A 13 15.91 -31.13 -5.56
N SER A 14 15.39 -32.23 -6.10
CA SER A 14 14.24 -32.22 -7.01
C SER A 14 12.96 -31.77 -6.28
N ARG A 15 12.01 -31.17 -7.02
CA ARG A 15 10.75 -30.67 -6.46
C ARG A 15 9.97 -31.72 -5.64
N PRO A 16 9.83 -32.98 -6.10
CA PRO A 16 9.18 -34.04 -5.31
C PRO A 16 9.96 -34.37 -4.03
N ALA A 17 11.30 -34.36 -4.09
CA ALA A 17 12.13 -34.60 -2.92
C ALA A 17 12.01 -33.47 -1.88
N ILE A 18 11.84 -32.22 -2.32
CA ILE A 18 11.57 -31.08 -1.43
C ILE A 18 10.22 -31.28 -0.74
N TRP A 19 9.18 -31.70 -1.46
CA TRP A 19 7.85 -31.98 -0.90
C TRP A 19 7.89 -33.10 0.13
N ARG A 20 8.51 -34.24 -0.18
CA ARG A 20 8.67 -35.39 0.75
C ARG A 20 9.49 -35.06 2.00
N ASN A 21 10.41 -34.09 1.93
CA ASN A 21 11.19 -33.64 3.09
C ASN A 21 10.44 -32.60 3.94
N LEU A 22 9.33 -32.07 3.44
CA LEU A 22 8.50 -31.05 4.09
C LEU A 22 7.10 -31.59 4.43
N THR A 23 6.89 -32.90 4.33
CA THR A 23 5.60 -33.58 4.62
C THR A 23 5.13 -33.36 6.05
N THR A 24 6.05 -33.16 6.99
CA THR A 24 5.75 -32.78 8.38
C THR A 24 5.05 -31.42 8.52
N LEU A 25 4.98 -30.62 7.45
CA LEU A 25 4.43 -29.26 7.45
C LEU A 25 3.16 -29.09 6.60
N GLU A 26 2.52 -30.19 6.16
CA GLU A 26 1.28 -30.19 5.33
C GLU A 26 1.32 -29.22 4.12
N VAL A 27 2.47 -29.13 3.45
CA VAL A 27 2.65 -28.15 2.37
C VAL A 27 2.12 -28.69 1.05
N ASN A 28 1.21 -27.94 0.41
CA ASN A 28 0.73 -28.26 -0.94
C ASN A 28 1.86 -28.21 -1.99
N SER A 29 1.94 -29.21 -2.88
CA SER A 29 2.96 -29.31 -3.93
C SER A 29 2.94 -28.11 -4.91
N ILE A 30 1.76 -27.55 -5.18
CA ILE A 30 1.56 -26.37 -6.03
C ILE A 30 2.26 -25.15 -5.42
N LEU A 31 2.21 -25.02 -4.09
CA LEU A 31 2.86 -23.92 -3.39
C LEU A 31 4.39 -23.99 -3.51
N ILE A 32 4.96 -25.20 -3.50
CA ILE A 32 6.41 -25.40 -3.69
C ILE A 32 6.81 -24.97 -5.11
N LYS A 33 6.06 -25.42 -6.13
CA LYS A 33 6.27 -25.02 -7.52
C LYS A 33 6.27 -23.49 -7.68
N ARG A 34 5.19 -22.82 -7.24
CA ARG A 34 5.05 -21.36 -7.31
C ARG A 34 6.16 -20.61 -6.56
N THR A 35 6.64 -21.15 -5.45
CA THR A 35 7.73 -20.55 -4.66
C THR A 35 9.06 -20.63 -5.41
N ILE A 36 9.36 -21.77 -6.04
CA ILE A 36 10.60 -21.96 -6.81
C ILE A 36 10.59 -21.08 -8.06
N GLU A 37 9.47 -21.05 -8.79
CA GLU A 37 9.31 -20.19 -9.99
C GLU A 37 9.46 -18.70 -9.62
N ARG A 38 8.80 -18.24 -8.54
CA ARG A 38 8.98 -16.88 -8.05
C ARG A 38 10.43 -16.59 -7.66
N TYR A 39 11.11 -17.53 -7.02
CA TYR A 39 12.52 -17.35 -6.65
C TYR A 39 13.42 -17.26 -7.89
N GLN A 40 13.18 -18.05 -8.93
CA GLN A 40 13.93 -17.97 -10.19
C GLN A 40 13.76 -16.60 -10.86
N GLU A 41 12.54 -16.06 -10.87
CA GLU A 41 12.23 -14.77 -11.49
C GLU A 41 12.77 -13.57 -10.69
N THR A 42 12.59 -13.55 -9.36
CA THR A 42 12.85 -12.36 -8.53
C THR A 42 14.08 -12.47 -7.63
N GLN A 43 14.71 -13.65 -7.58
CA GLN A 43 15.80 -14.01 -6.65
C GLN A 43 15.47 -13.71 -5.17
N SER A 44 14.18 -13.57 -4.87
CA SER A 44 13.68 -13.13 -3.58
C SER A 44 12.68 -14.13 -3.02
N ILE A 45 12.68 -14.24 -1.69
CA ILE A 45 11.74 -15.07 -0.94
C ILE A 45 10.47 -14.27 -0.63
N LYS A 46 10.56 -12.94 -0.65
CA LYS A 46 9.45 -12.03 -0.34
C LYS A 46 8.32 -12.20 -1.34
N ASP A 47 7.10 -11.93 -0.91
CA ASP A 47 5.96 -11.92 -1.79
C ASP A 47 6.07 -10.81 -2.83
N ARG A 48 5.49 -11.05 -4.01
CA ARG A 48 5.43 -10.03 -5.07
C ARG A 48 4.56 -8.87 -4.57
N PRO A 49 4.98 -7.61 -4.79
CA PRO A 49 4.12 -6.48 -4.47
C PRO A 49 2.83 -6.62 -5.29
N LYS A 50 1.68 -6.54 -4.61
CA LYS A 50 0.38 -6.57 -5.29
C LYS A 50 0.24 -5.27 -6.07
N LEU A 51 0.02 -5.35 -7.38
CA LEU A 51 -0.18 -4.17 -8.24
C LEU A 51 -1.44 -3.36 -7.88
N GLY A 52 -2.38 -3.97 -7.14
CA GLY A 52 -3.60 -3.32 -6.70
C GLY A 52 -4.53 -2.96 -7.88
N ARG A 53 -5.65 -2.30 -7.57
CA ARG A 53 -6.56 -1.80 -8.60
C ARG A 53 -6.00 -0.52 -9.23
N PRO A 54 -5.97 -0.40 -10.56
CA PRO A 54 -5.57 0.85 -11.22
C PRO A 54 -6.50 1.99 -10.79
N ARG A 55 -5.94 3.13 -10.37
CA ARG A 55 -6.70 4.32 -9.96
C ARG A 55 -6.87 5.24 -11.18
N SER A 56 -8.04 5.20 -11.81
CA SER A 56 -8.29 5.87 -13.10
C SER A 56 -8.45 7.39 -13.06
N LYS A 57 -8.82 8.00 -11.92
CA LYS A 57 -9.12 9.46 -11.83
C LYS A 57 -7.95 10.32 -11.34
N THR A 58 -6.73 9.81 -11.44
CA THR A 58 -5.57 10.39 -10.77
C THR A 58 -4.35 10.22 -11.65
N THR A 59 -4.20 11.08 -12.64
CA THR A 59 -2.90 11.29 -13.29
C THR A 59 -2.25 12.49 -12.59
N PRO A 60 -1.25 12.27 -11.71
CA PRO A 60 -0.64 13.35 -10.94
C PRO A 60 -0.09 14.47 -11.82
N GLY A 61 0.36 14.16 -13.04
CA GLY A 61 0.98 15.11 -13.96
C GLY A 61 0.08 16.30 -14.33
N ILE A 62 -1.19 16.06 -14.66
CA ILE A 62 -2.13 17.14 -15.05
C ILE A 62 -2.50 18.01 -13.84
N VAL A 63 -2.61 17.40 -12.67
CA VAL A 63 -2.94 18.11 -11.43
C VAL A 63 -1.77 18.98 -10.96
N ASN A 64 -0.53 18.47 -11.05
CA ASN A 64 0.69 19.19 -10.69
C ASN A 64 0.87 20.50 -11.48
N ALA A 65 0.71 20.45 -12.80
CA ALA A 65 0.92 21.63 -13.66
C ALA A 65 -0.05 22.78 -13.34
N ARG A 66 -1.33 22.48 -13.06
CA ARG A 66 -2.34 23.51 -12.78
C ARG A 66 -2.27 24.05 -11.35
N ILE A 67 -1.84 23.22 -10.40
CA ILE A 67 -1.63 23.62 -9.01
C ILE A 67 -0.40 24.53 -8.88
N ALA A 68 0.68 24.27 -9.63
CA ALA A 68 1.86 25.15 -9.63
C ALA A 68 1.48 26.60 -9.96
N ILE A 69 0.53 26.80 -10.88
CA ILE A 69 0.00 28.12 -11.26
C ILE A 69 -0.87 28.73 -10.13
N ASN A 70 -1.55 27.91 -9.32
CA ASN A 70 -2.56 28.34 -8.35
C ASN A 70 -2.35 27.74 -6.94
N TYR A 71 -1.13 27.79 -6.40
CA TYR A 71 -0.77 27.07 -5.17
C TYR A 71 -1.59 27.48 -3.92
N ARG A 72 -2.14 28.71 -3.91
CA ARG A 72 -2.92 29.27 -2.80
C ARG A 72 -4.40 28.87 -2.81
N ARG A 73 -4.89 28.15 -3.83
CA ARG A 73 -6.31 27.77 -3.90
C ARG A 73 -6.67 26.73 -2.85
N ASN A 74 -7.89 26.84 -2.35
CA ASN A 74 -8.44 25.84 -1.45
C ASN A 74 -8.68 24.51 -2.19
N THR A 75 -8.54 23.39 -1.48
CA THR A 75 -8.66 22.04 -2.05
C THR A 75 -10.03 21.77 -2.68
N THR A 76 -11.10 22.37 -2.14
CA THR A 76 -12.46 22.18 -2.65
C THR A 76 -12.68 22.85 -4.00
N LYS A 77 -12.13 24.05 -4.21
CA LYS A 77 -12.16 24.77 -5.49
C LYS A 77 -11.32 24.04 -6.52
N LEU A 78 -10.12 23.58 -6.13
CA LEU A 78 -9.30 22.72 -6.98
C LEU A 78 -10.08 21.45 -7.38
N ALA A 79 -10.74 20.79 -6.43
CA ALA A 79 -11.54 19.61 -6.75
C ALA A 79 -12.62 19.89 -7.80
N LYS A 80 -13.30 21.05 -7.73
CA LYS A 80 -14.25 21.49 -8.76
C LYS A 80 -13.57 21.75 -10.11
N ASP A 81 -12.42 22.42 -10.13
CA ASP A 81 -11.66 22.71 -11.35
C ASP A 81 -11.24 21.43 -12.11
N PHE A 82 -11.04 20.35 -11.37
CA PHE A 82 -10.69 19.02 -11.89
C PHE A 82 -11.86 18.04 -11.92
N ASN A 83 -13.10 18.51 -11.72
CA ASN A 83 -14.32 17.72 -11.71
C ASN A 83 -14.23 16.44 -10.87
N MET A 84 -13.69 16.56 -9.65
CA MET A 84 -13.52 15.47 -8.71
C MET A 84 -14.04 15.82 -7.32
N SER A 85 -14.19 14.79 -6.48
CA SER A 85 -14.58 15.01 -5.08
C SER A 85 -13.44 15.68 -4.30
N ALA A 86 -13.79 16.48 -3.28
CA ALA A 86 -12.81 17.08 -2.40
C ALA A 86 -11.95 16.03 -1.66
N THR A 87 -12.53 14.88 -1.35
CA THR A 87 -11.83 13.75 -0.73
C THR A 87 -10.82 13.12 -1.68
N THR A 88 -11.19 12.94 -2.95
CA THR A 88 -10.25 12.48 -3.99
C THR A 88 -9.08 13.46 -4.08
N MET A 89 -9.34 14.75 -4.24
CA MET A 89 -8.27 15.76 -4.31
C MET A 89 -7.35 15.76 -3.08
N ARG A 90 -7.88 15.65 -1.86
CA ARG A 90 -7.07 15.52 -0.63
C ARG A 90 -6.18 14.27 -0.64
N ASN A 91 -6.72 13.13 -1.06
CA ASN A 91 -5.96 11.89 -1.18
C ASN A 91 -4.87 11.96 -2.26
N LEU A 92 -4.91 12.95 -3.16
CA LEU A 92 -3.86 13.22 -4.13
C LEU A 92 -2.79 14.15 -3.59
N MET A 93 -3.20 15.25 -2.95
CA MET A 93 -2.32 16.32 -2.53
C MET A 93 -1.11 15.82 -1.73
N GLN A 94 -1.30 14.99 -0.70
CA GLN A 94 -0.19 14.53 0.13
C GLN A 94 0.72 13.50 -0.56
N PRO A 95 0.24 12.29 -0.93
CA PRO A 95 1.14 11.23 -1.40
C PRO A 95 1.68 11.44 -2.82
N TYR A 96 0.96 12.20 -3.67
CA TYR A 96 1.35 12.36 -5.08
C TYR A 96 1.90 13.74 -5.43
N LEU A 97 1.41 14.79 -4.77
CA LEU A 97 1.79 16.18 -5.08
C LEU A 97 2.69 16.78 -3.99
N GLY A 98 2.94 16.07 -2.88
CA GLY A 98 3.77 16.55 -1.77
C GLY A 98 3.21 17.79 -1.06
N MET A 99 1.92 18.07 -1.23
CA MET A 99 1.28 19.27 -0.69
C MET A 99 0.60 19.01 0.66
N PHE A 100 0.80 19.97 1.57
CA PHE A 100 0.18 19.97 2.88
C PHE A 100 -0.86 21.08 3.00
N PRO A 101 -1.90 20.91 3.83
CA PRO A 101 -2.82 21.99 4.13
C PRO A 101 -2.07 23.15 4.79
N TYR A 102 -2.44 24.38 4.40
CA TYR A 102 -1.80 25.59 4.94
C TYR A 102 -1.89 25.69 6.47
N LYS A 103 -2.99 25.22 7.08
CA LYS A 103 -3.17 25.17 8.52
C LYS A 103 -3.40 23.73 8.97
N LEU A 104 -2.58 23.28 9.93
CA LEU A 104 -2.85 22.07 10.68
C LEU A 104 -3.99 22.35 11.66
N LYS A 105 -5.04 21.53 11.64
CA LYS A 105 -6.10 21.60 12.65
C LYS A 105 -5.57 20.95 13.92
N ARG A 106 -5.44 21.72 15.01
CA ARG A 106 -5.22 21.14 16.35
C ARG A 106 -6.40 20.24 16.67
N GLN A 107 -6.16 18.94 16.80
CA GLN A 107 -7.14 18.03 17.37
C GLN A 107 -7.07 18.11 18.89
N GLN A 108 -8.23 18.12 19.52
CA GLN A 108 -8.34 18.13 20.96
C GLN A 108 -8.22 16.67 21.43
N HIS A 109 -7.15 16.34 22.12
CA HIS A 109 -7.01 15.04 22.75
C HIS A 109 -7.81 15.04 24.06
N LEU A 110 -8.65 14.03 24.25
CA LEU A 110 -9.31 13.79 25.53
C LEU A 110 -8.23 13.41 26.54
N SER A 111 -7.97 14.29 27.51
CA SER A 111 -7.25 13.92 28.72
C SER A 111 -8.21 13.16 29.64
N SER A 112 -7.71 12.26 30.50
CA SER A 112 -8.52 11.55 31.51
C SER A 112 -9.31 12.47 32.46
N LYS A 113 -9.06 13.79 32.40
CA LYS A 113 -9.78 14.85 33.15
C LYS A 113 -10.97 15.47 32.40
N VAL A 114 -11.42 14.90 31.28
CA VAL A 114 -12.67 15.35 30.65
C VAL A 114 -13.83 14.80 31.45
N ASN A 115 -14.64 15.68 32.04
CA ASN A 115 -15.76 15.28 32.87
C ASN A 115 -16.81 14.58 31.98
N ALA A 116 -17.35 13.45 32.44
CA ALA A 116 -18.32 12.65 31.68
C ALA A 116 -19.56 13.44 31.19
N LYS A 117 -19.86 14.57 31.83
CA LYS A 117 -20.94 15.51 31.46
C LYS A 117 -20.74 16.23 30.11
N ASP A 118 -19.54 16.20 29.54
CA ASP A 118 -19.22 16.91 28.30
C ASP A 118 -19.36 16.03 27.04
N LEU A 119 -19.72 14.75 27.21
CA LEU A 119 -20.08 13.84 26.12
C LEU A 119 -21.56 14.03 25.79
N ARG A 120 -21.89 14.51 24.58
CA ARG A 120 -23.27 14.53 24.07
C ARG A 120 -23.61 13.16 23.45
N ASP A 121 -24.81 12.69 23.77
CA ASP A 121 -25.48 11.52 23.18
C ASP A 121 -25.72 11.67 21.67
#